data_AF-A0A6V8D8K5-F1
#
_entry.id   AF-A0A6V8D8K5-F1
#
_cell.length_a   1.000
_cell.length_b   1.000
_cell.length_c   1.000
_cell.angle_alpha   90.00
_cell.angle_beta   90.00
_cell.angle_gamma   90.00
#
_symmetry.space_group_name_H-M   'P 1'
#
loop_
_entity.id
_entity.type
_entity.pdbx_description
1 polymer ?
#
loop_
_entity_poly.entity_id
_entity_poly.type
_entity_poly.pdbx_seq_one_letter_code
_entity_poly.pdbx_strand_id
1 'polypeptide(L)'
;YGADLLNFTPQPIDSGNPVIMFCIVFGLSMDYEVLMLSRIHEEWERTGDNTQAVASGLQKTGGLITGAAAIMVVVFGAFGLSSVVILKQIGLGLALAIFIDATLVRALVVPSTMRLMGKWNWWSPKWLENLFTSSRKPEQSSAILASSDNANGQESE
;
A
#
# COMPACT_ATOMS: atom_id res chain seq x y z
N TYR A 1 20.33 35.39 -8.72
CA TYR A 1 21.29 35.52 -7.61
C TYR A 1 21.65 34.18 -6.93
N GLY A 2 20.82 33.12 -6.96
CA GLY A 2 21.18 31.80 -6.39
C GLY A 2 21.79 30.78 -7.39
N ALA A 3 21.85 31.11 -8.69
CA ALA A 3 22.28 30.19 -9.75
C ALA A 3 23.80 29.96 -9.76
N ASP A 4 24.60 31.00 -9.47
CA ASP A 4 26.06 30.89 -9.42
C ASP A 4 26.57 30.14 -8.18
N LEU A 5 25.82 30.14 -7.08
CA LEU A 5 26.21 29.44 -5.84
C LEU A 5 26.05 27.91 -5.95
N LEU A 6 25.27 27.43 -6.92
CA LEU A 6 24.91 26.01 -7.11
C LEU A 6 25.46 25.40 -8.41
N ASN A 7 26.23 26.16 -9.18
CA ASN A 7 26.87 25.73 -10.44
C ASN A 7 25.89 24.98 -11.37
N PHE A 8 24.70 25.56 -11.58
CA PHE A 8 23.59 24.91 -12.30
C PHE A 8 23.19 25.70 -13.55
N THR A 9 23.36 25.10 -14.72
CA THR A 9 22.77 25.61 -15.97
C THR A 9 21.29 25.26 -15.98
N PRO A 10 20.36 26.23 -16.10
CA PRO A 10 18.93 25.93 -16.24
C PRO A 10 18.70 25.17 -17.56
N GLN A 11 18.52 23.85 -17.45
CA GLN A 11 18.07 22.97 -18.52
C GLN A 11 16.54 22.86 -18.48
N PRO A 12 15.86 22.73 -19.63
CA PRO A 12 14.43 22.42 -19.67
C PRO A 12 14.13 21.17 -18.84
N ILE A 13 13.07 21.21 -18.06
CA ILE A 13 12.54 19.98 -17.44
C ILE A 13 12.06 19.10 -18.59
N ASP A 14 12.66 17.93 -18.75
CA ASP A 14 12.16 16.92 -19.67
C ASP A 14 10.76 16.52 -19.23
N SER A 15 9.79 16.63 -20.15
CA SER A 15 8.39 16.26 -19.92
C SER A 15 8.22 14.81 -19.46
N GLY A 16 9.19 13.94 -19.73
CA GLY A 16 9.21 12.55 -19.22
C GLY A 16 9.47 12.43 -17.72
N ASN A 17 10.19 13.39 -17.11
CA ASN A 17 10.59 13.30 -15.70
C ASN A 17 9.38 13.29 -14.75
N PRO A 18 8.41 14.23 -14.86
CA PRO A 18 7.21 14.21 -14.00
C PRO A 18 6.37 12.94 -14.18
N VAL A 19 6.30 12.38 -15.39
CA VAL A 19 5.52 11.16 -15.67
C VAL A 19 6.14 9.96 -14.94
N ILE A 20 7.46 9.78 -15.05
CA ILE A 20 8.16 8.70 -14.36
C ILE A 20 8.06 8.87 -12.84
N MET A 21 8.23 10.09 -12.34
CA MET A 21 8.10 10.38 -10.90
C MET A 21 6.70 10.08 -10.40
N PHE A 22 5.66 10.45 -11.15
CA PHE A 22 4.29 10.10 -10.85
C PHE A 22 4.09 8.59 -10.81
N CYS A 23 4.55 7.84 -11.82
CA CYS A 23 4.44 6.39 -11.83
C CYS A 23 5.13 5.72 -10.64
N ILE A 24 6.34 6.18 -10.27
CA ILE A 24 7.08 5.64 -9.13
C ILE A 24 6.35 5.92 -7.82
N VAL A 25 6.00 7.19 -7.57
CA VAL A 25 5.33 7.58 -6.32
C VAL A 25 4.00 6.87 -6.20
N PHE A 26 3.20 6.86 -7.26
CA PHE A 26 1.91 6.21 -7.27
C PHE A 26 2.01 4.69 -7.00
N GLY A 27 2.97 4.02 -7.64
CA GLY A 27 3.21 2.59 -7.41
C GLY A 27 3.64 2.31 -5.96
N LEU A 28 4.52 3.13 -5.41
CA LEU A 28 4.95 3.02 -4.01
C LEU A 28 3.79 3.29 -3.04
N SER A 29 2.99 4.32 -3.29
CA SER A 29 1.82 4.66 -2.48
C SER A 29 0.80 3.52 -2.45
N MET A 30 0.49 2.92 -3.60
CA MET A 30 -0.42 1.76 -3.67
C MET A 30 0.09 0.57 -2.85
N ASP A 31 1.39 0.27 -2.90
CA ASP A 31 1.97 -0.85 -2.16
C ASP A 31 1.77 -0.66 -0.64
N TYR A 32 1.97 0.56 -0.13
CA TYR A 32 1.75 0.84 1.30
C TYR A 32 0.29 0.96 1.69
N GLU A 33 -0.53 1.63 0.88
CA GLU A 33 -1.95 1.83 1.19
C GLU A 33 -2.67 0.49 1.25
N VAL A 34 -2.46 -0.40 0.28
CA VAL A 34 -3.13 -1.71 0.27
C VAL A 34 -2.73 -2.55 1.48
N LEU A 35 -1.45 -2.58 1.85
CA LEU A 35 -0.99 -3.32 3.02
C LEU A 35 -1.58 -2.77 4.34
N MET A 36 -1.63 -1.45 4.47
CA MET A 36 -2.20 -0.80 5.65
C MET A 36 -3.71 -0.98 5.72
N LEU A 37 -4.41 -0.79 4.61
CA LEU A 37 -5.86 -0.97 4.51
C LEU A 37 -6.25 -2.42 4.80
N SER A 38 -5.47 -3.40 4.33
CA SER A 38 -5.66 -4.81 4.66
C SER A 38 -5.57 -5.07 6.17
N ARG A 39 -4.60 -4.46 6.86
CA ARG A 39 -4.50 -4.56 8.33
C ARG A 39 -5.63 -3.86 9.07
N ILE A 40 -6.07 -2.70 8.59
CA ILE A 40 -7.25 -2.00 9.14
C ILE A 40 -8.50 -2.87 8.95
N HIS A 41 -8.64 -3.51 7.79
CA HIS A 41 -9.75 -4.41 7.49
C HIS A 41 -9.75 -5.65 8.40
N GLU A 42 -8.61 -6.30 8.60
CA GLU A 42 -8.46 -7.44 9.52
C GLU A 42 -8.89 -7.06 10.96
N GLU A 43 -8.55 -5.85 11.41
CA GLU A 43 -8.99 -5.35 12.71
C GLU A 43 -10.50 -5.00 12.73
N TRP A 44 -11.05 -4.52 11.62
CA TRP A 44 -12.46 -4.24 11.47
C TRP A 44 -13.31 -5.52 11.48
N GLU A 45 -12.90 -6.57 10.78
CA GLU A 45 -13.57 -7.88 10.83
C GLU A 45 -13.61 -8.44 12.25
N ARG A 46 -12.56 -8.19 13.04
CA ARG A 46 -12.44 -8.67 14.42
C ARG A 46 -13.29 -7.86 15.42
N THR A 47 -13.38 -6.55 15.26
CA THR A 47 -13.98 -5.64 16.27
C THR A 47 -15.33 -5.07 15.88
N GLY A 48 -15.63 -4.96 14.58
CA GLY A 48 -16.83 -4.29 14.06
C GLY A 48 -16.89 -2.77 14.26
N ASP A 49 -15.94 -2.19 14.99
CA ASP A 49 -15.84 -0.75 15.24
C ASP A 49 -14.81 -0.12 14.30
N ASN A 50 -15.33 0.69 13.37
CA ASN A 50 -14.55 1.42 12.37
C ASN A 50 -13.48 2.33 12.98
N THR A 51 -13.79 3.00 14.10
CA THR A 51 -12.85 3.98 14.67
C THR A 51 -11.69 3.26 15.34
N GLN A 52 -11.97 2.18 16.07
CA GLN A 52 -10.94 1.36 16.68
C GLN A 52 -10.10 0.60 15.65
N ALA A 53 -10.71 0.10 14.59
CA ALA A 53 -9.99 -0.59 13.52
C ALA A 53 -8.96 0.31 12.84
N VAL A 54 -9.35 1.55 12.47
CA VAL A 54 -8.44 2.53 11.87
C VAL A 54 -7.33 2.91 12.85
N ALA A 55 -7.66 3.18 14.12
CA ALA A 55 -6.66 3.56 15.13
C ALA A 55 -5.64 2.46 15.41
N SER A 56 -6.11 1.22 15.66
CA SER A 56 -5.25 0.06 15.94
C SER A 56 -4.43 -0.35 14.71
N GLY A 57 -5.03 -0.36 13.52
CA GLY A 57 -4.33 -0.66 12.27
C GLY A 57 -3.22 0.34 11.98
N LEU A 58 -3.46 1.63 12.18
CA LEU A 58 -2.46 2.69 12.01
C LEU A 58 -1.36 2.62 13.07
N GLN A 59 -1.69 2.32 14.33
CA GLN A 59 -0.71 2.20 15.40
C GLN A 59 0.26 1.03 15.19
N LYS A 60 -0.24 -0.11 14.70
CA LYS A 60 0.58 -1.32 14.46
C LYS A 60 1.50 -1.17 13.24
N THR A 61 1.05 -0.49 12.19
CA THR A 61 1.78 -0.40 10.91
C THR A 61 2.57 0.91 10.74
N GLY A 62 2.20 1.96 11.49
CA GLY A 62 2.75 3.31 11.34
C GLY A 62 4.27 3.39 11.49
N GLY A 63 4.83 2.70 12.49
CA GLY A 63 6.28 2.68 12.73
C GLY A 63 7.08 2.04 11.60
N LEU A 64 6.67 0.86 11.13
CA LEU A 64 7.32 0.14 10.03
C LEU A 64 7.34 0.97 8.74
N ILE A 65 6.18 1.54 8.39
CA ILE A 65 6.03 2.33 7.16
C ILE A 65 6.82 3.64 7.26
N THR A 66 6.83 4.31 8.42
CA THR A 66 7.61 5.54 8.61
C THR A 66 9.11 5.26 8.50
N GLY A 67 9.58 4.12 9.03
CA GLY A 67 10.96 3.70 8.89
C GLY A 67 11.36 3.45 7.43
N ALA A 68 10.52 2.74 6.67
CA ALA A 68 10.73 2.51 5.24
C ALA A 68 10.75 3.83 4.44
N ALA A 69 9.80 4.73 4.71
CA ALA A 69 9.74 6.04 4.08
C ALA A 69 10.99 6.88 4.40
N ALA A 70 11.48 6.85 5.65
CA ALA A 70 12.69 7.58 6.02
C ALA A 70 13.92 7.11 5.24
N ILE A 71 14.09 5.79 5.07
CA ILE A 71 15.17 5.22 4.27
C ILE A 71 15.07 5.70 2.81
N MET A 72 13.87 5.65 2.22
CA MET A 72 13.67 6.10 0.84
C MET A 72 13.97 7.59 0.66
N VAL A 73 13.51 8.45 1.57
CA VAL A 73 13.79 9.89 1.54
C VAL A 73 15.30 10.16 1.60
N VAL A 74 16.04 9.41 2.42
CA VAL A 74 17.51 9.54 2.50
C VAL A 74 18.17 9.08 1.20
N VAL A 75 17.76 7.95 0.63
CA VAL A 75 18.33 7.39 -0.61
C VAL A 75 18.07 8.32 -1.80
N PHE A 76 16.83 8.75 -2.01
CA PHE A 76 16.49 9.66 -3.09
C PHE A 76 17.04 11.08 -2.84
N GLY A 77 17.10 11.51 -1.58
CA GLY A 77 17.75 12.76 -1.19
C GLY A 77 19.24 12.77 -1.53
N ALA A 78 19.93 11.64 -1.38
CA ALA A 78 21.34 11.50 -1.77
C ALA A 78 21.55 11.69 -3.28
N PHE A 79 20.58 11.30 -4.13
CA PHE A 79 20.64 11.59 -5.58
C PHE A 79 20.55 13.09 -5.87
N GLY A 80 19.99 13.89 -4.96
CA GLY A 80 20.01 15.35 -5.02
C GLY A 80 21.42 15.97 -4.95
N LEU A 81 22.40 15.24 -4.42
CA LEU A 81 23.81 15.63 -4.38
C LEU A 81 24.59 15.22 -5.64
N SER A 82 23.95 14.50 -6.56
CA SER A 82 24.57 14.07 -7.82
C SER A 82 24.87 15.28 -8.73
N SER A 83 25.97 15.19 -9.47
CA SER A 83 26.32 16.14 -10.54
C SER A 83 25.45 15.96 -11.80
N VAL A 84 24.71 14.84 -11.90
CA VAL A 84 23.82 14.55 -13.02
C VAL A 84 22.47 15.23 -12.80
N VAL A 85 22.14 16.21 -13.66
CA VAL A 85 20.91 17.04 -13.56
C VAL A 85 19.64 16.20 -13.45
N ILE A 86 19.53 15.14 -14.25
CA ILE A 86 18.32 14.29 -14.24
C ILE A 86 18.17 13.49 -12.93
N LEU A 87 19.27 12.96 -12.38
CA LEU A 87 19.26 12.29 -11.08
C LEU A 87 18.91 13.27 -9.95
N LYS A 88 19.38 14.52 -10.04
CA LYS A 88 19.07 15.56 -9.06
C LYS A 88 17.60 15.96 -9.08
N GLN A 89 17.01 16.15 -10.27
CA GLN A 89 15.60 16.47 -10.43
C GLN A 89 14.71 15.33 -9.92
N ILE A 90 14.95 14.10 -10.38
CA ILE A 90 14.17 12.93 -10.00
C ILE A 90 14.36 12.62 -8.52
N GLY A 91 15.60 12.63 -8.02
CA GLY A 91 15.92 12.35 -6.63
C GLY A 91 15.25 13.31 -5.65
N LEU A 92 15.37 14.62 -5.87
CA LEU A 92 14.76 15.61 -4.99
C LEU A 92 13.23 15.57 -5.04
N GLY A 93 12.63 15.42 -6.22
CA GLY A 93 11.18 15.38 -6.31
C GLY A 93 10.58 14.07 -5.80
N LEU A 94 11.25 12.91 -5.97
CA LEU A 94 10.82 11.64 -5.35
C LEU A 94 10.94 11.70 -3.83
N ALA A 95 12.05 12.24 -3.29
CA ALA A 95 12.22 12.40 -1.85
C ALA A 95 11.10 13.25 -1.25
N LEU A 96 10.77 14.38 -1.89
CA LEU A 96 9.68 15.25 -1.44
C LEU A 96 8.31 14.57 -1.57
N ALA A 97 8.04 13.90 -2.69
CA ALA A 97 6.76 13.25 -2.94
C ALA A 97 6.50 12.11 -1.95
N ILE A 98 7.50 11.25 -1.69
CA ILE A 98 7.40 10.16 -0.70
C ILE A 98 7.23 10.73 0.71
N PHE A 99 7.93 11.81 1.05
CA PHE A 99 7.77 12.46 2.35
C PHE A 99 6.34 12.98 2.56
N ILE A 100 5.78 13.64 1.55
CA ILE A 100 4.39 14.13 1.59
C ILE A 100 3.40 12.96 1.65
N ASP A 101 3.59 11.92 0.86
CA ASP A 101 2.70 10.76 0.84
C ASP A 101 2.67 10.03 2.20
N ALA A 102 3.86 9.70 2.72
CA ALA A 102 4.01 9.00 3.99
C ALA A 102 3.50 9.81 5.19
N THR A 103 3.34 11.14 5.07
CA THR A 103 2.86 12.01 6.15
C THR A 103 1.43 12.49 5.91
N LEU A 104 1.19 13.21 4.83
CA LEU A 104 -0.07 13.91 4.55
C LEU A 104 -1.16 12.93 4.09
N VAL A 105 -0.85 12.10 3.08
CA VAL A 105 -1.82 11.14 2.54
C VAL A 105 -2.15 10.11 3.62
N ARG A 106 -1.11 9.50 4.21
CA ARG A 106 -1.30 8.45 5.22
C ARG A 106 -1.86 8.93 6.56
N ALA A 107 -1.41 10.06 7.11
CA ALA A 107 -1.86 10.46 8.45
C ALA A 107 -3.21 11.19 8.44
N LEU A 108 -3.57 11.82 7.31
CA LEU A 108 -4.77 12.65 7.23
C LEU A 108 -5.75 12.14 6.19
N VAL A 109 -5.34 12.00 4.93
CA VAL A 109 -6.27 11.71 3.82
C VAL A 109 -6.90 10.33 3.96
N VAL A 110 -6.10 9.27 4.14
CA VAL A 110 -6.61 7.90 4.25
C VAL A 110 -7.53 7.73 5.47
N PRO A 111 -7.12 8.11 6.71
CA PRO A 111 -7.96 7.90 7.89
C PRO A 111 -9.22 8.77 7.87
N SER A 112 -9.14 10.01 7.37
CA SER A 112 -10.30 10.89 7.26
C SER A 112 -11.31 10.38 6.24
N THR A 113 -10.85 9.86 5.10
CA THR A 113 -11.71 9.28 4.07
C THR A 113 -12.41 8.03 4.58
N MET A 114 -11.68 7.13 5.23
CA MET A 114 -12.28 5.93 5.86
C MET A 114 -13.30 6.30 6.93
N ARG A 115 -13.00 7.32 7.75
CA ARG A 115 -13.92 7.79 8.79
C ARG A 115 -15.16 8.45 8.21
N LEU A 116 -15.03 9.21 7.11
CA LEU A 116 -16.12 9.86 6.41
C LEU A 116 -17.04 8.85 5.71
N MET A 117 -16.47 7.82 5.07
CA MET A 117 -17.22 6.77 4.39
C MET A 117 -17.87 5.77 5.36
N GLY A 118 -17.30 5.57 6.56
CA GLY A 118 -17.93 4.79 7.63
C GLY A 118 -18.37 3.39 7.19
N LYS A 119 -19.67 3.08 7.28
CA LYS A 119 -20.22 1.76 6.90
C LYS A 119 -20.19 1.49 5.39
N TRP A 120 -20.12 2.53 4.57
CA TRP A 120 -20.03 2.39 3.11
C TRP A 120 -18.65 1.90 2.66
N ASN A 121 -17.60 2.10 3.47
CA ASN A 121 -16.25 1.64 3.17
C ASN A 121 -16.16 0.10 3.04
N TRP A 122 -17.08 -0.62 3.67
CA TRP A 122 -17.06 -2.09 3.75
C TRP A 122 -18.19 -2.74 2.95
N TRP A 123 -18.89 -1.98 2.12
CA TRP A 123 -19.95 -2.54 1.28
C TRP A 123 -19.34 -3.31 0.11
N SER A 124 -19.42 -4.64 0.16
CA SER A 124 -19.10 -5.50 -0.97
C SER A 124 -20.38 -5.80 -1.76
N PRO A 125 -20.43 -5.52 -3.07
CA PRO A 125 -21.59 -5.89 -3.88
C PRO A 125 -21.64 -7.42 -4.08
N LYS A 126 -22.84 -8.00 -3.92
CA LYS A 126 -23.08 -9.46 -3.90
C LYS A 126 -22.52 -10.27 -5.10
N TRP A 127 -22.30 -9.62 -6.25
CA TRP A 127 -21.71 -10.28 -7.42
C TRP A 127 -20.22 -10.61 -7.22
N LEU A 128 -19.50 -9.82 -6.41
CA LEU A 128 -18.09 -10.03 -6.07
C LEU A 128 -17.93 -11.21 -5.10
N GLU A 129 -18.87 -11.35 -4.15
CA GLU A 129 -18.91 -12.48 -3.19
C GLU A 129 -19.05 -13.83 -3.90
N ASN A 130 -19.90 -13.92 -4.94
CA ASN A 130 -20.06 -15.14 -5.72
C ASN A 130 -18.79 -15.52 -6.51
N LEU A 131 -18.01 -14.54 -6.98
CA LEU A 131 -16.76 -14.79 -7.72
C LEU A 131 -15.65 -15.32 -6.78
N PHE A 132 -15.49 -14.73 -5.60
CA PHE A 132 -14.47 -15.16 -4.65
C PHE A 132 -14.80 -16.47 -3.92
N THR A 133 -16.10 -16.76 -3.70
CA THR A 133 -16.52 -18.05 -3.11
C THR A 133 -16.38 -19.21 -4.09
N SER A 134 -16.52 -18.98 -5.40
CA SER A 134 -16.35 -20.02 -6.42
C SER A 134 -14.91 -20.49 -6.58
N SER A 135 -13.91 -19.69 -6.21
CA SER A 135 -12.49 -20.06 -6.29
C SER A 135 -11.96 -20.81 -5.05
N ARG A 136 -12.74 -20.90 -3.96
CA ARG A 136 -12.33 -21.55 -2.70
C ARG A 136 -12.67 -23.04 -2.61
N LYS A 137 -13.29 -23.64 -3.63
CA LYS A 137 -13.60 -25.08 -3.67
C LYS A 137 -12.76 -25.80 -4.73
N PRO A 138 -11.64 -26.41 -4.32
CA PRO A 138 -11.46 -27.81 -4.69
C PRO A 138 -10.99 -28.73 -3.53
N GLU A 139 -10.48 -28.20 -2.42
CA GLU A 139 -9.72 -29.03 -1.46
C GLU A 139 -10.59 -29.73 -0.40
N GLN A 140 -11.68 -29.11 0.05
CA GLN A 140 -12.56 -29.72 1.07
C GLN A 140 -13.43 -30.86 0.52
N SER A 141 -13.69 -30.91 -0.79
CA SER A 141 -14.45 -32.00 -1.40
C SER A 141 -13.63 -33.30 -1.47
N SER A 142 -12.32 -33.20 -1.70
CA SER A 142 -11.42 -34.36 -1.79
C SER A 142 -11.14 -35.00 -0.43
N ALA A 143 -11.06 -34.19 0.63
CA ALA A 143 -10.86 -34.70 2.00
C ALA A 143 -12.09 -35.48 2.53
N ILE A 144 -13.31 -35.06 2.18
CA ILE A 144 -14.54 -35.76 2.57
C ILE A 144 -14.71 -37.07 1.77
N LEU A 145 -14.33 -37.09 0.49
CA LEU A 145 -14.34 -38.31 -0.32
C LEU A 145 -13.28 -39.32 0.14
N ALA A 146 -12.06 -38.87 0.46
CA ALA A 146 -10.99 -39.74 0.97
C ALA A 146 -11.29 -40.33 2.37
N SER A 147 -12.00 -39.57 3.22
CA SER A 147 -12.49 -40.07 4.52
C SER A 147 -13.62 -41.08 4.37
N SER A 148 -14.45 -40.95 3.32
CA SER A 148 -15.57 -41.87 3.05
C SER A 148 -15.09 -43.20 2.47
N ASP A 149 -14.06 -43.18 1.61
CA ASP A 149 -13.47 -44.40 1.04
C ASP A 149 -12.73 -45.25 2.09
N ASN A 150 -12.08 -44.60 3.07
CA ASN A 150 -11.38 -45.31 4.16
C ASN A 150 -12.34 -45.93 5.19
N ALA A 151 -13.53 -45.34 5.40
CA ALA A 151 -14.54 -45.90 6.29
C ALA A 151 -15.22 -47.15 5.72
N ASN A 152 -15.38 -47.21 4.39
CA ASN A 152 -16.05 -48.33 3.72
C ASN A 152 -15.12 -49.55 3.50
N GLY A 153 -13.80 -49.36 3.53
CA GLY A 153 -12.80 -50.41 3.40
C GLY A 153 -12.55 -51.22 4.68
N GLN A 154 -12.96 -50.71 5.86
CA GLN A 154 -12.76 -51.39 7.15
C GLN A 154 -13.94 -52.28 7.59
N GLU A 155 -15.08 -52.24 6.90
CA GLU A 155 -16.25 -53.10 7.20
C GLU A 155 -16.28 -54.40 6.36
N SER A 156 -15.27 -54.65 5.52
CA SER A 156 -15.26 -55.76 4.55
C SER A 156 -14.25 -56.89 4.83
N GLU A 157 -13.58 -56.90 5.99
CA GLU A 157 -12.68 -57.99 6.43
C GLU A 157 -13.21 -58.76 7.65
#